data_AF-A0A412YGH5-F1
#
_entry.id   AF-A0A412YGH5-F1
#
_cell.length_a   1.000
_cell.length_b   1.000
_cell.length_c   1.000
_cell.angle_alpha   90.00
_cell.angle_beta   90.00
_cell.angle_gamma   90.00
#
_symmetry.space_group_name_H-M   'P 1'
#
loop_
_entity.id
_entity.type
_entity.pdbx_description
1 polymer ?
#
loop_
_entity_poly.entity_id
_entity_poly.type
_entity_poly.pdbx_seq_one_letter_code
_entity_poly.pdbx_strand_id
1 'polypeptide(L)'
;MNQERKLTFGKYKGQDIKYIILTHIGYIMWCFENISWFKLTDEEQALYDAVAIMIKRDNLEMTFPTEIMYKYIKDREALRDLKTPFICNGDFTSVRKRDIDSPIVKSVMKYNVGAVIESRKCSTLSDLYCLNHSMNKEIERARFNGETDEDIFGGWGSMNDYKD
;
A
#
# COMPACT_ATOMS: atom_id res chain seq x y z
N MET A 1 -17.24 11.36 12.82
CA MET A 1 -16.00 10.80 12.25
C MET A 1 -16.12 9.29 12.33
N ASN A 2 -16.18 8.58 11.21
CA ASN A 2 -16.16 7.13 11.24
C ASN A 2 -14.77 6.69 11.66
N GLN A 3 -14.71 5.89 12.72
CA GLN A 3 -13.47 5.31 13.21
C GLN A 3 -12.90 4.38 12.14
N GLU A 4 -11.61 4.49 11.89
CA GLU A 4 -10.96 3.75 10.82
C GLU A 4 -10.74 2.31 11.24
N ARG A 5 -10.97 1.39 10.31
CA ARG A 5 -10.90 -0.03 10.62
C ARG A 5 -9.44 -0.42 10.82
N LYS A 6 -9.20 -1.02 11.97
CA LYS A 6 -7.89 -1.54 12.36
C LYS A 6 -7.82 -3.03 12.09
N LEU A 7 -6.64 -3.51 11.75
CA LEU A 7 -6.38 -4.93 11.67
C LEU A 7 -6.47 -5.53 13.09
N THR A 8 -7.18 -6.65 13.24
CA THR A 8 -7.42 -7.27 14.56
C THR A 8 -6.52 -8.46 14.85
N PHE A 9 -5.66 -8.82 13.91
CA PHE A 9 -4.83 -10.03 13.91
C PHE A 9 -3.48 -9.77 13.22
N GLY A 10 -2.57 -10.74 13.31
CA GLY A 10 -1.32 -10.77 12.55
C GLY A 10 -0.32 -9.67 12.90
N LYS A 11 0.72 -9.54 12.05
CA LYS A 11 1.88 -8.64 12.24
C LYS A 11 1.49 -7.18 12.49
N TYR A 12 0.44 -6.71 11.83
CA TYR A 12 -0.01 -5.32 11.87
C TYR A 12 -1.24 -5.08 12.76
N LYS A 13 -1.52 -5.97 13.73
CA LYS A 13 -2.63 -5.82 14.68
C LYS A 13 -2.63 -4.45 15.35
N GLY A 14 -3.78 -3.77 15.34
CA GLY A 14 -3.98 -2.44 15.91
C GLY A 14 -3.66 -1.26 14.98
N GLN A 15 -3.11 -1.54 13.78
CA GLN A 15 -2.86 -0.52 12.75
C GLN A 15 -4.04 -0.36 11.80
N ASP A 16 -4.22 0.84 11.27
CA ASP A 16 -5.27 1.15 10.29
C ASP A 16 -5.02 0.40 8.98
N ILE A 17 -6.05 -0.23 8.42
CA ILE A 17 -5.90 -1.05 7.21
C ILE A 17 -5.50 -0.19 6.00
N LYS A 18 -6.04 1.02 5.88
CA LYS A 18 -5.62 1.99 4.84
C LYS A 18 -4.15 2.37 4.93
N TYR A 19 -3.60 2.45 6.15
CA TYR A 19 -2.17 2.71 6.35
C TYR A 19 -1.33 1.51 5.88
N ILE A 20 -1.76 0.29 6.20
CA ILE A 20 -1.11 -0.94 5.75
C ILE A 20 -1.16 -1.03 4.22
N ILE A 21 -2.27 -0.67 3.56
CA ILE A 21 -2.35 -0.66 2.09
C ILE A 21 -1.28 0.27 1.48
N LEU A 22 -1.05 1.45 2.06
CA LEU A 22 -0.07 2.41 1.52
C LEU A 22 1.39 1.97 1.74
N THR A 23 1.64 1.30 2.85
CA THR A 23 3.01 0.97 3.29
C THR A 23 3.42 -0.46 2.96
N HIS A 24 2.49 -1.40 3.00
CA HIS A 24 2.71 -2.85 2.96
C HIS A 24 1.58 -3.57 2.19
N ILE A 25 1.25 -3.11 0.98
CA ILE A 25 0.17 -3.69 0.16
C ILE A 25 0.31 -5.21 -0.07
N GLY A 26 1.54 -5.72 -0.09
CA GLY A 26 1.82 -7.16 -0.19
C GLY A 26 1.23 -7.97 0.98
N TYR A 27 1.19 -7.39 2.18
CA TYR A 27 0.56 -8.03 3.34
C TYR A 27 -0.96 -8.17 3.16
N ILE A 28 -1.60 -7.16 2.54
CA ILE A 28 -3.03 -7.20 2.24
C ILE A 28 -3.33 -8.27 1.17
N MET A 29 -2.49 -8.39 0.14
CA MET A 29 -2.56 -9.49 -0.83
C MET A 29 -2.42 -10.86 -0.14
N TRP A 30 -1.44 -11.01 0.75
CA TRP A 30 -1.26 -12.24 1.52
C TRP A 30 -2.49 -12.58 2.37
N CYS A 31 -3.11 -11.58 3.02
CA CYS A 31 -4.34 -11.81 3.77
C CYS A 31 -5.48 -12.32 2.88
N PHE A 32 -5.59 -11.85 1.62
CA PHE A 32 -6.62 -12.37 0.71
C PHE A 32 -6.41 -13.83 0.32
N GLU A 33 -5.16 -14.27 0.15
CA GLU A 33 -4.84 -15.65 -0.23
C GLU A 33 -4.98 -16.61 0.96
N ASN A 34 -4.70 -16.14 2.19
CA ASN A 34 -4.55 -17.03 3.35
C ASN A 34 -5.68 -16.95 4.37
N ILE A 35 -6.45 -15.86 4.39
CA ILE A 35 -7.46 -15.61 5.42
C ILE A 35 -8.82 -15.46 4.75
N SER A 36 -9.56 -16.57 4.70
CA SER A 36 -10.85 -16.69 4.00
C SER A 36 -11.91 -15.66 4.43
N TRP A 37 -11.87 -15.21 5.68
CA TRP A 37 -12.80 -14.23 6.22
C TRP A 37 -12.32 -12.77 6.04
N PHE A 38 -11.06 -12.56 5.68
CA PHE A 38 -10.52 -11.22 5.50
C PHE A 38 -11.05 -10.59 4.22
N LYS A 39 -11.71 -9.44 4.38
CA LYS A 39 -12.25 -8.64 3.27
C LYS A 39 -11.99 -7.17 3.53
N LEU A 40 -11.74 -6.42 2.47
CA LEU A 40 -11.72 -4.97 2.50
C LEU A 40 -13.14 -4.42 2.37
N THR A 41 -13.40 -3.27 3.01
CA THR A 41 -14.56 -2.44 2.72
C THR A 41 -14.43 -1.82 1.32
N ASP A 42 -15.51 -1.26 0.78
CA ASP A 42 -15.47 -0.64 -0.55
C ASP A 42 -14.46 0.51 -0.62
N GLU A 43 -14.32 1.29 0.46
CA GLU A 43 -13.37 2.39 0.54
C GLU A 43 -11.91 1.90 0.61
N GLU A 44 -11.64 0.86 1.41
CA GLU A 44 -10.31 0.25 1.49
C GLU A 44 -9.93 -0.45 0.19
N GLN A 45 -10.89 -1.11 -0.48
CA GLN A 45 -10.68 -1.74 -1.77
C GLN A 45 -10.35 -0.70 -2.85
N ALA A 46 -11.06 0.44 -2.87
CA ALA A 46 -10.77 1.51 -3.82
C ALA A 46 -9.34 2.06 -3.64
N LEU A 47 -8.85 2.13 -2.39
CA LEU A 47 -7.47 2.48 -2.10
C LEU A 47 -6.49 1.39 -2.57
N TYR A 48 -6.75 0.12 -2.26
CA TYR A 48 -5.94 -1.02 -2.70
C TYR A 48 -5.80 -1.05 -4.22
N ASP A 49 -6.92 -0.93 -4.93
CA ASP A 49 -6.97 -0.92 -6.39
C ASP A 49 -6.13 0.24 -6.94
N ALA A 50 -6.30 1.45 -6.41
CA ALA A 50 -5.57 2.63 -6.88
C ALA A 50 -4.04 2.51 -6.66
N VAL A 51 -3.59 1.92 -5.55
CA VAL A 51 -2.16 1.69 -5.26
C VAL A 51 -1.61 0.55 -6.13
N ALA A 52 -2.34 -0.55 -6.29
CA ALA A 52 -1.94 -1.67 -7.14
C ALA A 52 -1.85 -1.26 -8.63
N ILE A 53 -2.78 -0.41 -9.10
CA ILE A 53 -2.75 0.16 -10.45
C ILE A 53 -1.52 1.08 -10.63
N MET A 54 -1.16 1.86 -9.61
CA MET A 54 0.05 2.69 -9.66
C MET A 54 1.30 1.82 -9.81
N ILE A 55 1.42 0.76 -8.99
CA ILE A 55 2.52 -0.21 -9.07
C ILE A 55 2.60 -0.82 -10.48
N LYS A 56 1.46 -1.19 -11.06
CA LYS A 56 1.40 -1.74 -12.42
C LYS A 56 1.80 -0.72 -13.49
N ARG A 57 1.24 0.49 -13.43
CA ARG A 57 1.48 1.56 -14.40
C ARG A 57 2.95 1.94 -14.45
N ASP A 58 3.57 2.07 -13.29
CA ASP A 58 4.95 2.54 -13.15
C ASP A 58 5.96 1.37 -13.20
N ASN A 59 5.47 0.13 -13.41
CA ASN A 59 6.25 -1.11 -13.47
C ASN A 59 7.25 -1.25 -12.31
N LEU A 60 6.76 -1.02 -11.09
CA LEU A 60 7.60 -1.05 -9.90
C LEU A 60 8.05 -2.47 -9.58
N GLU A 61 9.33 -2.64 -9.26
CA GLU A 61 9.87 -3.91 -8.82
C GLU A 61 9.41 -4.19 -7.39
N MET A 62 8.58 -5.23 -7.23
CA MET A 62 8.06 -5.65 -5.93
C MET A 62 8.65 -6.99 -5.55
N THR A 63 8.79 -7.23 -4.25
CA THR A 63 9.31 -8.50 -3.69
C THR A 63 8.28 -9.60 -3.52
N PHE A 64 7.01 -9.31 -3.79
CA PHE A 64 5.94 -10.30 -3.80
C PHE A 64 5.42 -10.46 -5.24
N PRO A 65 4.74 -11.57 -5.55
CA PRO A 65 4.20 -11.80 -6.89
C PRO A 65 3.07 -10.79 -7.23
N THR A 66 3.42 -9.75 -7.99
CA THR A 66 2.48 -8.67 -8.38
C THR A 66 1.31 -9.18 -9.20
N GLU A 67 1.49 -10.25 -9.97
CA GLU A 67 0.39 -10.90 -10.71
C GLU A 67 -0.72 -11.41 -9.79
N ILE A 68 -0.38 -11.88 -8.58
CA ILE A 68 -1.38 -12.29 -7.59
C ILE A 68 -2.11 -11.05 -7.05
N MET A 69 -1.37 -9.99 -6.73
CA MET A 69 -1.95 -8.71 -6.30
C MET A 69 -2.96 -8.16 -7.34
N TYR A 70 -2.64 -8.21 -8.63
CA TYR A 70 -3.53 -7.72 -9.69
C TYR A 70 -4.83 -8.52 -9.83
N LYS A 71 -4.86 -9.79 -9.41
CA LYS A 71 -6.10 -10.59 -9.40
C LYS A 71 -7.15 -9.98 -8.49
N TYR A 72 -6.73 -9.37 -7.39
CA TYR A 72 -7.61 -8.81 -6.35
C TYR A 72 -8.11 -7.39 -6.64
N ILE A 73 -7.67 -6.77 -7.73
CA ILE A 73 -8.20 -5.47 -8.16
C ILE A 73 -9.66 -5.63 -8.59
N LYS A 74 -10.58 -4.84 -8.03
CA LYS A 74 -12.00 -4.87 -8.42
C LYS A 74 -12.32 -3.90 -9.55
N ASP A 75 -11.69 -2.73 -9.58
CA ASP A 75 -11.86 -1.74 -10.64
C ASP A 75 -11.09 -2.16 -11.91
N ARG A 76 -11.76 -2.98 -12.74
CA ARG A 76 -11.20 -3.49 -14.00
C ARG A 76 -11.06 -2.42 -15.08
N GLU A 77 -11.90 -1.38 -15.06
CA GLU A 77 -11.81 -0.29 -16.02
C GLU A 77 -10.59 0.57 -15.74
N ALA A 78 -10.41 1.01 -14.49
CA ALA A 78 -9.23 1.75 -14.08
C ALA A 78 -7.94 0.93 -14.26
N LEU A 79 -7.99 -0.39 -14.05
CA LEU A 79 -6.86 -1.28 -14.32
C LEU A 79 -6.49 -1.32 -15.80
N ARG A 80 -7.47 -1.41 -16.70
CA ARG A 80 -7.24 -1.42 -18.15
C ARG A 80 -6.62 -0.10 -18.62
N ASP A 81 -7.13 1.01 -18.10
CA ASP A 81 -6.72 2.35 -18.50
C ASP A 81 -5.52 2.88 -17.67
N LEU A 82 -5.00 2.06 -16.75
CA LEU A 82 -3.94 2.38 -15.78
C LEU A 82 -4.19 3.70 -15.03
N LYS A 83 -5.46 3.96 -14.71
CA LYS A 83 -5.93 5.21 -14.15
C LYS A 83 -5.89 5.15 -12.63
N THR A 84 -5.08 6.03 -12.03
CA THR A 84 -4.98 6.17 -10.58
C THR A 84 -4.56 7.59 -10.21
N PRO A 85 -5.07 8.17 -9.10
CA PRO A 85 -4.63 9.48 -8.61
C PRO A 85 -3.23 9.45 -8.00
N PHE A 86 -2.66 8.27 -7.75
CA PHE A 86 -1.36 8.10 -7.11
C PHE A 86 -0.21 8.06 -8.11
N ILE A 87 0.97 8.48 -7.65
CA ILE A 87 2.21 8.58 -8.41
C ILE A 87 3.35 8.02 -7.57
N CYS A 88 4.19 7.17 -8.16
CA CYS A 88 5.44 6.79 -7.53
C CYS A 88 6.44 7.96 -7.56
N ASN A 89 6.92 8.37 -6.39
CA ASN A 89 7.93 9.42 -6.22
C ASN A 89 9.09 8.89 -5.38
N GLY A 90 9.95 8.09 -6.01
CA GLY A 90 11.01 7.36 -5.33
C GLY A 90 10.41 6.40 -4.31
N ASP A 91 10.71 6.62 -3.04
CA ASP A 91 10.18 5.82 -1.93
C ASP A 91 8.80 6.28 -1.45
N PHE A 92 8.09 7.17 -2.15
CA PHE A 92 6.82 7.73 -1.68
C PHE A 92 5.66 7.51 -2.66
N THR A 93 4.47 7.21 -2.12
CA THR A 93 3.21 7.27 -2.88
C THR A 93 2.75 8.72 -2.83
N SER A 94 2.86 9.43 -3.93
CA SER A 94 2.51 10.86 -4.00
C SER A 94 1.19 11.11 -4.72
N VAL A 95 0.59 12.27 -4.43
CA VAL A 95 -0.60 12.76 -5.12
C VAL A 95 -0.37 14.19 -5.60
N ARG A 96 -0.86 14.53 -6.80
CA ARG A 96 -0.85 15.91 -7.30
C ARG A 96 -1.94 16.73 -6.62
N LYS A 97 -1.67 18.02 -6.40
CA LYS A 97 -2.65 18.96 -5.86
C LYS A 97 -4.02 18.95 -6.56
N ARG A 98 -4.06 18.75 -7.88
CA ARG A 98 -5.31 18.68 -8.65
C ARG A 98 -6.18 17.46 -8.31
N ASP A 99 -5.57 16.40 -7.80
CA ASP A 99 -6.20 15.12 -7.49
C ASP A 99 -6.56 15.00 -5.99
N ILE A 100 -6.24 16.02 -5.18
CA ILE A 100 -6.49 16.05 -3.73
C ILE A 100 -7.97 15.96 -3.38
N ASP A 101 -8.83 16.43 -4.29
CA ASP A 101 -10.26 16.43 -4.07
C ASP A 101 -10.93 15.06 -4.28
N SER A 102 -10.18 14.09 -4.81
CA SER A 102 -10.65 12.71 -4.95
C SER A 102 -11.03 12.11 -3.59
N PRO A 103 -12.18 11.44 -3.46
CA PRO A 103 -12.61 10.82 -2.21
C PRO A 103 -11.57 9.87 -1.60
N ILE A 104 -10.90 9.07 -2.44
CA ILE A 104 -9.87 8.11 -2.03
C ILE A 104 -8.63 8.84 -1.51
N VAL A 105 -8.28 9.98 -2.10
CA VAL A 105 -7.13 10.77 -1.64
C VAL A 105 -7.46 11.41 -0.30
N LYS A 106 -8.63 12.06 -0.18
CA LYS A 106 -9.08 12.68 1.08
C LYS A 106 -9.06 11.70 2.25
N SER A 107 -9.44 10.44 2.03
CA SER A 107 -9.48 9.43 3.08
C SER A 107 -8.09 9.04 3.63
N VAL A 108 -7.03 9.26 2.85
CA VAL A 108 -5.66 8.91 3.26
C VAL A 108 -4.75 10.11 3.53
N MET A 109 -5.21 11.34 3.29
CA MET A 109 -4.43 12.56 3.52
C MET A 109 -3.92 12.72 4.96
N LYS A 110 -4.59 12.11 5.95
CA LYS A 110 -4.13 12.09 7.34
C LYS A 110 -2.83 11.30 7.57
N TYR A 111 -2.46 10.42 6.64
CA TYR A 111 -1.19 9.66 6.65
C TYR A 111 -0.08 10.38 5.88
N ASN A 112 -0.32 11.61 5.45
CA ASN A 112 0.68 12.46 4.84
C ASN A 112 1.82 12.71 5.84
N VAL A 113 3.05 12.45 5.40
CA VAL A 113 4.25 12.58 6.23
C VAL A 113 4.78 14.03 6.22
N GLY A 114 4.06 14.95 5.58
CA GLY A 114 4.52 16.31 5.35
C GLY A 114 5.58 16.34 4.25
N ALA A 115 5.85 17.52 3.69
CA ALA A 115 6.86 17.72 2.67
C ALA A 115 8.28 17.45 3.24
N VAL A 116 8.70 16.19 3.37
CA VAL A 116 10.10 15.85 3.69
C VAL A 116 10.93 15.90 2.42
N ILE A 117 10.91 17.02 1.68
CA ILE A 117 11.99 17.44 0.77
C ILE A 117 11.95 18.98 0.65
N GLU A 118 12.28 19.70 1.72
CA GLU A 118 12.95 21.02 1.56
C GLU A 118 14.42 20.85 1.09
N SER A 119 14.89 19.61 0.89
CA SER A 119 16.28 19.28 0.56
C SER A 119 16.43 18.60 -0.80
N ARG A 120 15.88 19.21 -1.86
CA ARG A 120 16.37 19.12 -3.26
C ARG A 120 15.55 20.14 -4.04
N LYS A 121 16.13 21.31 -4.28
CA LYS A 121 15.57 22.35 -5.16
C LYS A 121 15.33 21.74 -6.56
N CYS A 122 14.15 21.19 -6.77
CA CYS A 122 13.61 20.90 -8.08
C CYS A 122 12.30 21.69 -8.16
N SER A 123 12.31 22.75 -8.97
CA SER A 123 11.24 23.73 -9.12
C SER A 123 9.92 23.15 -9.68
N THR A 124 9.85 21.84 -9.91
CA THR A 124 8.68 21.10 -10.44
C THR A 124 7.95 20.25 -9.40
N LEU A 125 8.41 20.20 -8.14
CA LEU A 125 7.91 19.30 -7.08
C LEU A 125 7.04 19.98 -5.99
N SER A 126 6.71 21.27 -6.12
CA SER A 126 5.93 22.02 -5.12
C SER A 126 4.50 21.53 -4.91
N ASP A 127 3.98 20.71 -5.83
CA ASP A 127 2.56 20.35 -5.92
C ASP A 127 2.26 18.91 -5.50
N LEU A 128 3.21 18.23 -4.85
CA LEU A 128 3.08 16.83 -4.42
C LEU A 128 2.87 16.71 -2.91
N TYR A 129 1.88 15.92 -2.52
CA TYR A 129 1.74 15.40 -1.16
C TYR A 129 2.33 13.99 -1.13
N CYS A 130 3.28 13.73 -0.22
CA CYS A 130 3.93 12.42 -0.09
C CYS A 130 3.25 11.60 1.03
N LEU A 131 2.60 10.51 0.66
CA LEU A 131 2.18 9.47 1.58
C LEU A 131 3.35 8.51 1.80
N ASN A 132 3.46 7.97 3.01
CA ASN A 132 4.44 6.93 3.31
C ASN A 132 4.26 5.79 2.31
N HIS A 133 5.29 5.55 1.50
CA HIS A 133 5.49 4.29 0.81
C HIS A 133 6.75 3.71 1.44
N SER A 134 6.71 2.45 1.81
CA SER A 134 7.87 1.84 2.44
C SER A 134 7.84 0.36 2.19
N MET A 135 8.10 0.00 0.93
CA MET A 135 8.62 -1.32 0.66
C MET A 135 10.13 -1.31 0.51
N ASN A 136 10.72 -0.28 -0.09
CA ASN A 136 12.18 -0.24 -0.27
C ASN A 136 12.93 -0.32 1.07
N LYS A 137 12.50 0.39 2.11
CA LYS A 137 13.26 0.43 3.38
C LYS A 137 13.11 -0.79 4.27
N GLU A 138 11.94 -1.45 4.33
CA GLU A 138 11.82 -2.67 5.13
C GLU A 138 12.48 -3.86 4.44
N ILE A 139 12.39 -3.95 3.11
CA ILE A 139 13.01 -5.04 2.33
C ILE A 139 14.51 -4.87 2.15
N GLU A 140 15.01 -3.67 1.86
CA GLU A 140 16.45 -3.43 1.79
C GLU A 140 17.09 -3.63 3.17
N ARG A 141 16.43 -3.15 4.24
CA ARG A 141 16.91 -3.39 5.61
C ARG A 141 16.86 -4.87 5.97
N ALA A 142 15.78 -5.56 5.63
CA ALA A 142 15.65 -7.00 5.86
C ALA A 142 16.70 -7.80 5.08
N ARG A 143 16.88 -7.54 3.78
CA ARG A 143 17.93 -8.16 2.96
C ARG A 143 19.33 -7.84 3.48
N PHE A 144 19.57 -6.61 3.93
CA PHE A 144 20.85 -6.19 4.53
C PHE A 144 21.11 -6.84 5.89
N ASN A 145 20.03 -7.16 6.63
CA ASN A 145 20.07 -7.87 7.90
C ASN A 145 20.04 -9.40 7.75
N GLY A 146 19.89 -9.94 6.54
CA GLY A 146 19.73 -11.37 6.29
C GLY A 146 18.38 -11.94 6.73
N GLU A 147 17.38 -11.08 6.92
CA GLU A 147 15.99 -11.47 7.20
C GLU A 147 15.40 -12.16 5.98
N THR A 148 14.77 -13.31 6.21
CA THR A 148 14.13 -14.16 5.21
C THR A 148 12.81 -13.56 4.73
N ASP A 149 12.24 -14.06 3.62
CA ASP A 149 10.88 -13.67 3.20
C ASP A 149 9.85 -13.92 4.33
N GLU A 150 10.11 -14.90 5.19
CA GLU A 150 9.34 -15.21 6.39
C GLU A 150 9.46 -14.12 7.47
N ASP A 151 10.61 -13.47 7.59
CA ASP A 151 10.79 -12.35 8.53
C ASP A 151 10.14 -11.06 7.99
N ILE A 152 10.21 -10.88 6.67
CA ILE A 152 9.65 -9.72 5.97
C ILE A 152 8.12 -9.77 5.94
N PHE A 153 7.55 -10.91 5.56
CA PHE A 153 6.11 -11.08 5.31
C PHE A 153 5.38 -11.82 6.44
N GLY A 154 6.12 -12.32 7.44
CA GLY A 154 5.63 -13.37 8.34
C GLY A 154 5.86 -14.71 7.66
N GLY A 155 6.37 -15.71 8.39
CA GLY A 155 6.55 -17.05 7.86
C GLY A 155 5.31 -17.51 7.12
N TRP A 156 5.50 -18.25 6.03
CA TRP A 156 4.42 -18.96 5.34
C TRP A 156 3.92 -20.07 6.28
N GLY A 157 3.39 -19.67 7.43
CA GLY A 157 2.97 -20.54 8.51
C GLY A 157 1.96 -21.51 7.97
N SER A 158 2.10 -22.77 8.39
CA SER A 158 1.07 -23.76 8.16
C SER A 158 -0.25 -23.24 8.72
N MET A 159 -1.33 -23.47 7.98
CA MET A 159 -2.72 -23.03 8.23
C MET A 159 -3.26 -23.29 9.66
N ASN A 160 -2.51 -24.01 10.50
CA ASN A 160 -2.84 -24.34 11.87
C ASN A 160 -2.43 -23.29 12.91
N ASP A 161 -1.60 -22.30 12.58
CA ASP A 161 -1.10 -21.32 13.58
C ASP A 161 -2.08 -20.17 13.88
N TYR A 162 -3.21 -20.10 13.17
CA TYR A 162 -4.22 -19.02 13.31
C TYR A 162 -5.56 -19.50 13.87
N LYS A 163 -5.59 -20.70 14.47
CA LYS A 163 -6.75 -21.19 15.22
C LYS A 163 -6.54 -20.91 16.70
N ASP A 164 -6.99 -19.74 17.15
CA ASP A 164 -7.42 -19.50 18.52
C ASP A 164 -8.64 -18.56 18.52
#